data_AF-A0A1H7ZTV6-F1
#
_entry.id   AF-A0A1H7ZTV6-F1
#
_cell.length_a   1.000
_cell.length_b   1.000
_cell.length_c   1.000
_cell.angle_alpha   90.00
_cell.angle_beta   90.00
_cell.angle_gamma   90.00
#
_symmetry.space_group_name_H-M   'P 1'
#
loop_
_entity.id
_entity.type
_entity.pdbx_description
1 polymer ?
#
loop_
_entity_poly.entity_id
_entity_poly.type
_entity_poly.pdbx_seq_one_letter_code
_entity_poly.pdbx_strand_id
1 'polypeptide(L)'
;MEIKPSSGFNIYKANARSAMNCENSVGKSVSSAAPNKMDTISISAQGAQQKETAKLVSSITKEITADADSAKVNALKTAIQNGTYSVSAEKIADAILNGLFA
;
A
#
# COMPACT_ATOMS: atom_id res chain seq x y z
N MET A 1 -8.30 11.33 -26.66
CA MET A 1 -7.18 11.20 -25.71
C MET A 1 -6.70 9.76 -25.81
N GLU A 2 -5.50 9.53 -26.35
CA GLU A 2 -4.91 8.19 -26.43
C GLU A 2 -3.88 8.02 -25.32
N ILE A 3 -4.10 7.06 -24.43
CA ILE A 3 -3.14 6.67 -23.40
C ILE A 3 -2.46 5.40 -23.88
N LYS A 4 -1.14 5.43 -24.07
CA LYS A 4 -0.34 4.25 -24.45
C LYS A 4 0.26 3.60 -23.20
N PRO A 5 -0.35 2.54 -22.64
CA PRO A 5 0.09 1.94 -21.38
C PRO A 5 1.44 1.22 -21.47
N SER A 6 1.91 0.90 -22.68
CA SER A 6 3.19 0.21 -22.92
C SER A 6 4.42 1.10 -22.71
N SER A 7 4.28 2.43 -22.66
CA SER A 7 5.39 3.35 -22.41
C SER A 7 5.91 3.27 -20.98
N GLY A 8 5.05 2.99 -20.00
CA GLY A 8 5.43 2.94 -18.58
C GLY A 8 6.13 1.64 -18.17
N PHE A 9 5.80 0.52 -18.83
CA PHE A 9 6.35 -0.80 -18.48
C PHE A 9 7.87 -0.89 -18.76
N ASN A 10 8.32 -0.31 -19.87
CA ASN A 10 9.74 -0.31 -20.21
C ASN A 10 10.58 0.59 -19.29
N ILE A 11 10.02 1.69 -18.79
CA ILE A 11 10.66 2.56 -17.81
C ILE A 11 10.80 1.86 -16.45
N TYR A 12 9.75 1.17 -15.99
CA TYR A 12 9.81 0.37 -14.77
C TYR A 12 10.88 -0.73 -14.86
N LYS A 13 10.92 -1.47 -15.97
CA LYS A 13 11.91 -2.53 -16.19
C LYS A 13 13.35 -2.00 -16.27
N ALA A 14 13.55 -0.83 -16.86
CA ALA A 14 14.86 -0.19 -16.92
C ALA A 14 15.33 0.25 -15.53
N ASN A 15 14.47 0.89 -14.74
CA ASN A 15 14.80 1.38 -13.41
C ASN A 15 14.97 0.26 -12.38
N ALA A 16 14.18 -0.81 -12.48
CA ALA A 16 14.32 -2.00 -11.63
C ALA A 16 15.66 -2.73 -11.87
N ARG A 17 16.21 -2.67 -13.10
CA ARG A 17 17.55 -3.20 -13.41
C ARG A 17 18.66 -2.26 -12.97
N SER A 18 18.50 -0.95 -13.10
CA SER A 18 19.48 0.04 -12.64
C SER A 18 19.63 0.05 -11.11
N ALA A 19 18.57 -0.29 -10.36
CA ALA A 19 18.63 -0.40 -8.89
C ALA A 19 19.51 -1.56 -8.38
N MET A 20 19.83 -2.56 -9.21
CA MET A 20 20.75 -3.64 -8.82
C MET A 20 22.22 -3.36 -9.17
N ASN A 21 22.51 -2.33 -9.97
CA ASN A 21 23.86 -2.04 -10.48
C ASN A 21 24.38 -0.63 -10.08
N CYS A 22 23.94 -0.10 -8.94
CA CYS A 22 24.49 1.16 -8.41
C CYS A 22 25.78 0.91 -7.59
N GLU A 23 26.80 0.34 -8.22
CA GLU A 23 28.18 0.66 -7.89
C GLU A 23 28.84 1.11 -9.19
N ASN A 24 29.21 2.40 -9.24
CA ASN A 24 29.90 3.08 -10.33
C ASN A 24 29.20 3.10 -11.69
N SER A 25 28.70 4.29 -12.07
CA SER A 25 29.20 5.03 -13.24
C SER A 25 28.29 6.21 -13.56
N VAL A 26 28.80 7.42 -13.29
CA VAL A 26 28.31 8.66 -13.89
C VAL A 26 28.46 8.53 -15.41
N GLY A 27 27.34 8.31 -16.11
CA GLY A 27 27.30 8.04 -17.54
C GLY A 27 26.23 8.88 -18.25
N LYS A 28 26.66 10.06 -18.72
CA LYS A 28 26.14 10.85 -19.85
C LYS A 28 24.99 10.22 -20.66
N SER A 29 23.86 10.92 -20.78
CA SER A 29 22.92 10.70 -21.89
C SER A 29 22.78 11.96 -22.76
N VAL A 30 22.99 11.72 -24.06
CA VAL A 30 22.76 12.64 -25.18
C VAL A 30 21.30 12.45 -25.61
N SER A 31 20.57 13.54 -25.87
CA SER A 31 19.90 13.78 -27.17
C SER A 31 18.83 14.87 -27.03
N SER A 32 18.98 15.88 -27.88
CA SER A 32 18.06 16.99 -28.11
C SER A 32 16.67 16.53 -28.58
N ALA A 33 15.62 16.95 -27.88
CA ALA A 33 14.29 17.14 -28.41
C ALA A 33 13.69 18.38 -27.73
N ALA A 34 13.01 19.22 -28.51
CA ALA A 34 12.49 20.54 -28.12
C ALA A 34 11.79 20.55 -26.74
N PRO A 35 11.87 21.64 -25.96
CA PRO A 35 11.34 21.70 -24.61
C PRO A 35 9.81 21.74 -24.65
N ASN A 36 9.18 20.56 -24.73
CA ASN A 36 7.81 20.42 -24.28
C ASN A 36 7.82 20.77 -22.80
N LYS A 37 7.18 21.90 -22.45
CA LYS A 37 6.94 22.29 -21.06
C LYS A 37 6.06 21.23 -20.42
N MET A 38 6.70 20.24 -19.82
CA MET A 38 6.06 19.18 -19.06
C MET A 38 6.49 19.35 -17.61
N ASP A 39 5.51 19.34 -16.71
CA ASP A 39 5.80 19.34 -15.28
C ASP A 39 6.49 18.02 -14.91
N THR A 40 7.64 18.11 -14.27
CA THR A 40 8.39 16.95 -13.79
C THR A 40 8.04 16.70 -12.34
N ILE A 41 7.33 15.60 -12.05
CA ILE A 41 7.09 15.14 -10.68
C ILE A 41 8.22 14.19 -10.31
N SER A 42 9.07 14.59 -9.37
CA SER A 42 10.10 13.73 -8.78
C SER A 42 9.66 13.30 -7.38
N ILE A 43 9.47 12.00 -7.18
CA ILE A 43 9.19 11.42 -5.87
C ILE A 43 10.52 11.04 -5.23
N SER A 44 10.89 11.70 -4.13
CA SER A 44 12.11 11.36 -3.41
C SER A 44 11.97 9.98 -2.75
N ALA A 45 12.99 9.13 -2.90
CA ALA A 45 13.03 7.81 -2.27
C ALA A 45 12.90 7.92 -0.73
N GLN A 46 13.52 8.95 -0.15
CA GLN A 46 13.46 9.23 1.28
C GLN A 46 12.03 9.59 1.75
N GLY A 47 11.29 10.40 0.98
CA GLY A 47 9.91 10.75 1.33
C GLY A 47 8.95 9.56 1.22
N ALA A 48 9.17 8.68 0.23
CA ALA A 48 8.41 7.44 0.11
C ALA A 48 8.67 6.49 1.30
N GLN A 49 9.93 6.30 1.70
CA GLN A 49 10.28 5.48 2.86
C GLN A 49 9.71 6.03 4.16
N GLN A 50 9.81 7.35 4.40
CA GLN A 50 9.24 7.97 5.59
C GLN A 50 7.72 7.78 5.69
N LYS A 51 7.00 7.88 4.57
CA LYS A 51 5.55 7.67 4.53
C LYS A 51 5.17 6.24 4.91
N GLU A 52 5.89 5.24 4.39
CA GLU A 52 5.60 3.84 4.71
C GLU A 52 6.00 3.49 6.15
N THR A 53 7.13 3.99 6.65
CA THR A 53 7.50 3.83 8.06
C THR A 53 6.47 4.50 8.99
N ALA A 54 5.99 5.70 8.66
CA ALA A 54 4.98 6.39 9.45
C ALA A 54 3.64 5.63 9.49
N LYS A 55 3.21 5.05 8.36
CA LYS A 55 2.02 4.17 8.32
C LYS A 55 2.20 2.96 9.21
N LEU A 56 3.34 2.28 9.12
CA LEU A 56 3.63 1.10 9.93
C LEU A 56 3.61 1.44 11.43
N VAL A 57 4.32 2.50 11.84
CA VAL A 57 4.31 2.98 13.23
C VAL A 57 2.89 3.30 13.69
N SER A 58 2.11 4.03 12.87
CA SER A 58 0.72 4.36 13.22
C SER A 58 -0.17 3.13 13.39
N SER A 59 0.09 2.06 12.63
CA SER A 59 -0.66 0.81 12.70
C SER A 59 -0.32 0.04 13.97
N ILE A 60 0.98 -0.06 14.29
CA ILE A 60 1.48 -0.69 15.52
C ILE A 60 0.97 0.08 16.74
N THR A 61 1.06 1.41 16.76
CA THR A 61 0.56 2.22 17.87
C THR A 61 -0.94 2.01 18.04
N LYS A 62 -1.72 2.05 16.96
CA LYS A 62 -3.16 1.78 17.02
C LYS A 62 -3.46 0.41 17.61
N GLU A 63 -2.71 -0.63 17.25
CA GLU A 63 -2.90 -1.98 17.78
C GLU A 63 -2.55 -2.07 19.27
N ILE A 64 -1.42 -1.49 19.69
CA ILE A 64 -0.98 -1.46 21.09
C ILE A 64 -1.97 -0.67 21.97
N THR A 65 -2.52 0.43 21.44
CA THR A 65 -3.49 1.27 22.19
C THR A 65 -4.95 0.85 21.99
N ALA A 66 -5.22 -0.10 21.10
CA ALA A 66 -6.57 -0.62 20.90
C ALA A 66 -6.89 -1.61 22.01
N ASP A 67 -7.12 -1.07 23.21
CA ASP A 67 -7.94 -1.80 24.17
C ASP A 67 -9.30 -2.06 23.52
N ALA A 68 -9.73 -3.32 23.51
CA ALA A 68 -11.06 -3.66 23.03
C ALA A 68 -12.07 -2.89 23.89
N ASP A 69 -12.76 -1.93 23.28
CA ASP A 69 -13.77 -1.11 23.97
C ASP A 69 -14.72 -2.03 24.74
N SER A 70 -14.63 -1.98 26.07
CA SER A 70 -15.36 -2.87 26.95
C SER A 70 -16.88 -2.78 26.74
N ALA A 71 -17.37 -1.60 26.33
CA ALA A 71 -18.78 -1.41 26.00
C ALA A 71 -19.15 -2.20 24.74
N LYS A 72 -18.31 -2.16 23.71
CA LYS A 72 -18.49 -2.92 22.46
C LYS A 72 -18.45 -4.42 22.70
N VAL A 73 -17.52 -4.90 23.54
CA VAL A 73 -17.42 -6.32 23.92
C VAL A 73 -18.68 -6.78 24.68
N ASN A 74 -19.15 -5.99 25.64
CA ASN A 74 -20.36 -6.31 26.41
C ASN A 74 -21.64 -6.29 25.56
N ALA A 75 -21.72 -5.36 24.60
CA ALA A 75 -22.84 -5.31 23.64
C ALA A 75 -22.87 -6.55 22.75
N LEU A 76 -21.72 -6.97 22.21
CA LEU A 76 -21.59 -8.20 21.44
C LEU A 76 -21.96 -9.44 22.27
N LYS A 77 -21.47 -9.53 23.50
CA LYS A 77 -21.80 -10.63 24.42
C LYS A 77 -23.31 -10.74 24.64
N THR A 78 -23.96 -9.62 24.89
CA THR A 78 -25.43 -9.56 25.06
C THR A 78 -26.17 -9.98 23.80
N ALA A 79 -25.74 -9.52 22.62
CA ALA A 79 -26.36 -9.90 21.35
C ALA A 79 -26.23 -11.41 21.05
N ILE A 80 -25.09 -12.02 21.40
CA ILE A 80 -24.87 -13.46 21.26
C ILE A 80 -25.77 -14.23 22.24
N GLN A 81 -25.82 -13.82 23.51
CA GLN A 81 -26.66 -14.46 24.53
C GLN A 81 -28.16 -14.40 24.18
N ASN A 82 -28.60 -13.29 23.60
CA ASN A 82 -29.98 -13.11 23.17
C ASN A 82 -30.28 -13.77 21.81
N GLY A 83 -29.30 -14.39 21.16
CA GLY A 83 -29.45 -15.01 19.85
C GLY A 83 -29.71 -14.03 18.70
N THR A 84 -29.52 -12.73 18.92
CA THR A 84 -29.74 -11.68 17.91
C THR A 84 -28.49 -11.34 17.10
N TYR A 85 -27.35 -11.93 17.47
CA TYR A 85 -26.12 -11.82 16.70
C TYR A 85 -26.16 -12.74 15.49
N SER A 86 -26.01 -12.17 14.29
CA SER A 86 -25.98 -12.91 13.03
C SER A 86 -24.80 -12.47 12.16
N VAL A 87 -24.14 -13.44 11.54
CA VAL A 87 -23.05 -13.23 10.61
C VAL A 87 -23.48 -13.75 9.25
N SER A 88 -23.36 -12.93 8.21
CA SER A 88 -23.73 -13.34 6.86
C SER A 88 -22.77 -14.41 6.33
N ALA A 89 -23.28 -15.31 5.50
CA ALA A 89 -22.47 -16.34 4.84
C ALA A 89 -21.32 -15.74 4.01
N GLU A 90 -21.55 -14.59 3.38
CA GLU A 90 -20.54 -13.83 2.63
C GLU A 90 -19.35 -13.44 3.50
N LYS A 91 -19.59 -12.90 4.70
CA LYS A 91 -18.51 -12.53 5.63
C LYS A 91 -17.70 -13.74 6.10
N ILE A 92 -18.35 -14.88 6.26
CA ILE A 92 -17.67 -16.13 6.62
C ILE A 92 -16.81 -16.60 5.45
N ALA A 93 -17.35 -16.58 4.23
CA ALA A 93 -16.62 -16.95 3.02
C ALA A 93 -15.39 -16.05 2.80
N ASP A 94 -15.55 -14.73 2.94
CA ASP A 94 -14.45 -13.77 2.82
C ASP A 94 -13.35 -14.05 3.85
N ALA A 95 -13.70 -14.35 5.09
CA ALA A 95 -12.71 -14.61 6.14
C ALA A 95 -11.94 -15.92 5.91
N ILE A 96 -12.59 -16.95 5.36
CA ILE A 96 -11.94 -18.21 4.95
C ILE A 96 -10.98 -17.94 3.78
N LEU A 97 -11.45 -17.24 2.75
CA LEU A 97 -10.66 -16.98 1.53
C LEU A 97 -9.48 -16.04 1.78
N ASN A 98 -9.61 -15.10 2.72
CA ASN A 98 -8.54 -14.17 3.10
C ASN A 98 -7.52 -14.79 4.07
N GLY A 99 -7.65 -16.08 4.42
CA GLY A 99 -6.70 -16.78 5.28
C GLY A 99 -6.69 -16.29 6.73
N LEU A 100 -7.74 -15.58 7.18
CA LEU A 100 -7.82 -15.05 8.54
C LEU A 100 -7.95 -16.17 9.60
N PHE A 101 -8.27 -17.39 9.16
CA PHE A 101 -8.37 -18.59 10.00
C PHE A 101 -7.27 -19.64 9.72
N ALA A 102 -6.26 -19.32 8.90
CA ALA A 102 -5.16 -20.22 8.55
C ALA A 102 -3.95 -20.02 9.46
#